data_AF-A0A2G2VES4-F1
#
_entry.id   AF-A0A2G2VES4-F1
#
_cell.length_a   1.000
_cell.length_b   1.000
_cell.length_c   1.000
_cell.angle_alpha   90.00
_cell.angle_beta   90.00
_cell.angle_gamma   90.00
#
_symmetry.space_group_name_H-M   'P 1'
#
loop_
_entity.id
_entity.type
_entity.pdbx_description
1 polymer ?
#
loop_
_entity_poly.entity_id
_entity_poly.type
_entity_poly.pdbx_seq_one_letter_code
_entity_poly.pdbx_strand_id
1 'polypeptide(L)'
;MLPWLAHGHISPFLELAKKLADRNYHIYLCSTPVNVSSIKKRVTEKYSPSIEIVEFYLPSLTNCPPNYHTTNGLPPHVMNTLKRAFEMIMPNFSKILQTINPDLVIYDFNLPGAADCTSSVNIPIVQFLTFSAAVIALGIHMYDKPREMFPFPKIYLSEY
;
A
#
# COMPACT_ATOMS: atom_id res chain seq x y z
N MET A 1 3.50 -7.56 3.14
CA MET A 1 2.61 -6.84 2.20
C MET A 1 2.30 -5.46 2.75
N LEU A 2 2.45 -4.41 1.95
CA LEU A 2 2.25 -3.01 2.37
C LEU A 2 1.33 -2.25 1.39
N PRO A 3 0.00 -2.34 1.56
CA PRO A 3 -0.97 -1.60 0.76
C PRO A 3 -1.00 -0.10 1.12
N TRP A 4 -1.50 0.74 0.21
CA TRP A 4 -1.92 2.09 0.55
C TRP A 4 -3.12 2.06 1.52
N LEU A 5 -3.23 3.06 2.40
CA LEU A 5 -4.17 3.12 3.53
C LEU A 5 -5.63 3.41 3.14
N ALA A 6 -6.03 2.95 1.95
CA ALA A 6 -7.38 3.06 1.41
C ALA A 6 -8.02 1.68 1.28
N HIS A 7 -9.32 1.57 1.55
CA HIS A 7 -10.04 0.29 1.42
C HIS A 7 -9.94 -0.31 0.01
N GLY A 8 -9.94 0.52 -1.04
CA GLY A 8 -9.77 0.09 -2.43
C GLY A 8 -8.41 -0.56 -2.72
N HIS A 9 -7.43 -0.39 -1.83
CA HIS A 9 -6.10 -0.98 -1.93
C HIS A 9 -5.93 -2.15 -0.95
N ILE A 10 -6.29 -1.94 0.32
CA ILE A 10 -6.25 -2.96 1.37
C ILE A 10 -7.06 -4.20 0.98
N SER A 11 -8.24 -4.01 0.38
CA SER A 11 -9.12 -5.12 0.01
C SER A 11 -8.50 -6.04 -1.07
N PRO A 12 -8.05 -5.55 -2.24
CA PRO A 12 -7.31 -6.37 -3.20
C PRO A 12 -6.07 -7.06 -2.62
N PHE A 13 -5.29 -6.36 -1.79
CA PHE A 13 -4.13 -6.97 -1.12
C PHE A 13 -4.54 -8.12 -0.20
N LEU A 14 -5.64 -7.99 0.54
CA LEU A 14 -6.15 -9.07 1.37
C LEU A 14 -6.62 -10.26 0.54
N GLU A 15 -7.27 -10.04 -0.61
CA GLU A 15 -7.66 -11.14 -1.50
C GLU A 15 -6.44 -11.82 -2.14
N LEU A 16 -5.40 -11.06 -2.48
CA LEU A 16 -4.12 -11.63 -2.91
C LEU A 16 -3.47 -12.45 -1.77
N ALA A 17 -3.46 -11.93 -0.54
CA ALA A 17 -2.94 -12.61 0.64
C ALA A 17 -3.62 -13.97 0.84
N LYS A 18 -4.95 -14.04 0.74
CA LYS A 18 -5.70 -15.31 0.83
C LYS A 18 -5.29 -16.31 -0.25
N LYS A 19 -5.15 -15.86 -1.49
CA LYS A 19 -4.73 -16.72 -2.61
C LYS A 19 -3.31 -17.25 -2.43
N LEU A 20 -2.42 -16.48 -1.83
CA LEU A 20 -1.06 -16.92 -1.50
C LEU A 20 -1.06 -17.84 -0.26
N ALA A 21 -1.88 -17.56 0.74
CA ALA A 21 -2.05 -18.44 1.90
C ALA A 21 -2.57 -19.83 1.49
N ASP A 22 -3.49 -19.90 0.53
CA ASP A 22 -3.95 -21.17 -0.07
C ASP A 22 -2.82 -21.94 -0.80
N ARG A 23 -1.69 -21.29 -1.07
CA ARG A 23 -0.47 -21.89 -1.64
C ARG A 23 0.63 -22.07 -0.60
N ASN A 24 0.28 -22.10 0.69
CA ASN A 24 1.18 -22.30 1.83
C ASN A 24 2.18 -21.16 2.08
N TYR A 25 1.92 -19.95 1.59
CA TYR A 25 2.69 -18.77 1.99
C TYR A 25 2.15 -18.19 3.30
N HIS A 26 3.06 -17.83 4.21
CA HIS A 26 2.70 -17.01 5.37
C HIS A 26 2.76 -15.53 4.98
N ILE A 27 1.72 -14.78 5.34
CA ILE A 27 1.53 -13.39 4.91
C ILE A 27 1.49 -12.46 6.11
N TYR A 28 2.43 -11.52 6.15
CA TYR A 28 2.36 -10.34 7.00
C TYR A 28 1.71 -9.19 6.24
N LEU A 29 0.48 -8.81 6.61
CA LEU A 29 -0.24 -7.69 6.01
C LEU A 29 -0.14 -6.46 6.90
N CYS A 30 0.64 -5.47 6.46
CA CYS A 30 0.92 -4.27 7.23
C CYS A 30 -0.21 -3.24 7.09
N SER A 31 -0.63 -2.61 8.19
CA SER A 31 -1.60 -1.51 8.17
C SER A 31 -1.51 -0.64 9.42
N THR A 32 -2.19 0.51 9.41
CA THR A 32 -2.37 1.37 10.59
C THR A 32 -3.48 0.85 11.52
N PRO A 33 -3.41 1.12 12.85
CA PRO A 33 -4.39 0.63 13.82
C PRO A 33 -5.86 0.93 13.47
N VAL A 34 -6.13 2.11 12.92
CA VAL A 34 -7.50 2.53 12.54
C VAL A 34 -8.14 1.61 11.49
N ASN A 35 -7.33 0.94 10.66
CA ASN A 35 -7.81 0.02 9.64
C ASN A 35 -7.89 -1.44 10.13
N VAL A 36 -7.19 -1.81 11.20
CA VAL A 36 -7.00 -3.22 11.64
C VAL A 36 -8.32 -3.93 11.93
N SER A 37 -9.23 -3.27 12.62
CA SER A 37 -10.53 -3.86 12.98
C SER A 37 -11.32 -4.28 11.73
N SER A 38 -11.27 -3.47 10.67
CA SER A 38 -11.93 -3.76 9.39
C SER A 38 -11.27 -4.91 8.63
N ILE A 39 -9.94 -5.04 8.72
CA ILE A 39 -9.18 -6.11 8.09
C ILE A 39 -9.42 -7.44 8.81
N LYS A 40 -9.32 -7.45 10.15
CA LYS A 40 -9.54 -8.64 10.99
C LYS A 40 -10.90 -9.27 10.75
N LYS A 41 -11.96 -8.47 10.61
CA LYS A 41 -13.32 -8.97 10.27
C LYS A 41 -13.38 -9.76 8.96
N ARG A 42 -12.43 -9.55 8.04
CA ARG A 42 -12.37 -10.22 6.73
C ARG A 42 -11.35 -11.37 6.68
N VAL A 43 -10.59 -11.58 7.76
CA VAL A 43 -9.70 -12.72 7.94
C VAL A 43 -10.47 -13.78 8.73
N THR A 44 -11.03 -14.75 8.02
CA THR A 44 -11.77 -15.88 8.62
C THR A 44 -10.81 -16.84 9.33
N GLU A 45 -11.34 -17.72 10.17
CA GLU A 45 -10.57 -18.77 10.87
C GLU A 45 -9.70 -19.63 9.93
N LYS A 46 -10.16 -19.86 8.70
CA LYS A 46 -9.36 -20.53 7.66
C LYS A 46 -7.99 -19.87 7.44
N TYR A 47 -7.94 -18.53 7.44
CA TYR A 47 -6.75 -17.78 7.06
C TYR A 47 -5.99 -17.19 8.25
N SER A 48 -6.57 -17.16 9.45
CA SER A 48 -5.92 -16.60 10.64
C SER A 48 -4.56 -17.24 11.00
N PRO A 49 -4.26 -18.52 10.71
CA PRO A 49 -2.94 -19.08 10.96
C PRO A 49 -1.87 -18.61 9.96
N SER A 50 -2.28 -18.14 8.78
CA SER A 50 -1.37 -17.83 7.67
C SER A 50 -1.34 -16.35 7.29
N ILE A 51 -2.27 -15.54 7.82
CA ILE A 51 -2.32 -14.09 7.58
C ILE A 51 -2.24 -13.37 8.93
N GLU A 52 -1.07 -12.81 9.22
CA GLU A 52 -0.83 -11.96 10.36
C GLU A 52 -0.98 -10.48 9.95
N ILE A 53 -1.68 -9.69 10.76
CA ILE A 53 -1.80 -8.25 10.54
C ILE A 53 -0.74 -7.55 11.38
N VAL A 54 0.20 -6.89 10.72
CA VAL A 54 1.29 -6.17 11.36
C VAL A 54 0.92 -4.69 11.45
N GLU A 55 0.82 -4.18 12.66
CA GLU A 55 0.48 -2.78 12.88
C GLU A 55 1.72 -1.90 12.77
N PHE A 56 1.58 -0.76 12.09
CA PHE A 56 2.57 0.32 12.14
C PHE A 56 1.92 1.65 12.47
N TYR A 57 2.67 2.48 13.18
CA TYR A 57 2.17 3.72 13.75
C TYR A 57 2.76 4.90 12.99
N LEU A 58 1.93 5.56 12.18
CA LEU A 58 2.34 6.81 11.55
C LEU A 58 2.54 7.91 12.62
N PRO A 59 3.48 8.84 12.39
CA PRO A 59 3.58 10.02 13.23
C PRO A 59 2.31 10.86 13.11
N SER A 60 1.73 11.24 14.24
CA SER A 60 0.63 12.21 14.27
C SER A 60 1.16 13.58 13.86
N LEU A 61 0.68 14.09 12.73
CA LEU A 61 1.02 15.43 12.24
C LEU A 61 -0.12 16.41 12.50
N THR A 62 0.16 17.71 12.43
CA THR A 62 -0.89 18.74 12.50
C THR A 62 -1.99 18.46 11.47
N ASN A 63 -3.24 18.42 11.91
CA ASN A 63 -4.42 18.09 11.11
C ASN A 63 -4.49 16.64 10.59
N CYS A 64 -3.61 15.73 11.03
CA CYS A 64 -3.67 14.29 10.73
C CYS A 64 -3.44 13.45 12.01
N PRO A 65 -4.41 13.42 12.93
CA PRO A 65 -4.39 12.54 14.11
C PRO A 65 -4.58 11.05 13.73
N PRO A 66 -4.39 10.11 14.67
CA PRO A 66 -4.45 8.67 14.39
C PRO A 66 -5.71 8.15 13.70
N ASN A 67 -6.87 8.74 13.94
CA ASN A 67 -8.13 8.39 13.27
C ASN A 67 -8.14 8.78 11.78
N TYR A 68 -7.22 9.64 11.34
CA TYR A 68 -7.01 10.04 9.94
C TYR A 68 -5.84 9.32 9.29
N HIS A 69 -5.26 8.29 9.94
CA HIS A 69 -4.28 7.39 9.33
C HIS A 69 -4.95 6.35 8.40
N THR A 70 -5.94 6.80 7.62
CA THR A 70 -6.75 6.07 6.64
C THR A 70 -7.37 7.07 5.68
N THR A 71 -7.66 6.69 4.45
CA THR A 71 -8.42 7.56 3.54
C THR A 71 -9.92 7.55 3.82
N ASN A 72 -10.40 6.62 4.66
CA ASN A 72 -11.82 6.55 5.01
C ASN A 72 -12.22 7.75 5.87
N GLY A 73 -13.13 8.60 5.35
CA GLY A 73 -13.55 9.82 6.04
C GLY A 73 -12.47 10.91 6.14
N LEU A 74 -11.38 10.79 5.34
CA LEU A 74 -10.30 11.77 5.33
C LEU A 74 -10.72 13.04 4.55
N PRO A 75 -10.64 14.24 5.15
CA PRO A 75 -10.89 15.47 4.41
C PRO A 75 -9.86 15.63 3.26
N PRO A 76 -10.26 16.05 2.04
CA PRO A 76 -9.37 16.11 0.88
C PRO A 76 -8.07 16.88 1.12
N HIS A 77 -8.13 17.99 1.87
CA HIS A 77 -6.97 18.83 2.18
C HIS A 77 -5.93 18.14 3.09
N VAL A 78 -6.29 17.06 3.80
CA VAL A 78 -5.40 16.30 4.69
C VAL A 78 -4.64 15.19 3.94
N MET A 79 -5.04 14.86 2.71
CA MET A 79 -4.43 13.78 1.92
C MET A 79 -2.91 13.90 1.81
N ASN A 80 -2.39 15.11 1.56
CA ASN A 80 -0.94 15.33 1.46
C ASN A 80 -0.24 15.17 2.82
N THR A 81 -0.89 15.54 3.92
CA THR A 81 -0.37 15.30 5.27
C THR A 81 -0.31 13.81 5.57
N LEU A 82 -1.33 13.03 5.18
CA LEU A 82 -1.32 11.57 5.34
C LEU A 82 -0.19 10.92 4.53
N LYS A 83 0.01 11.33 3.26
CA LYS A 83 1.12 10.84 2.43
C LYS A 83 2.47 11.13 3.08
N ARG A 84 2.67 12.35 3.60
CA ARG A 84 3.89 12.71 4.31
C ARG A 84 4.10 11.87 5.58
N ALA A 85 3.06 11.69 6.38
CA ALA A 85 3.14 10.84 7.58
C ALA A 85 3.51 9.40 7.21
N PHE A 86 2.96 8.89 6.11
CA PHE A 86 3.26 7.57 5.57
C PHE A 86 4.71 7.47 5.07
N GLU A 87 5.24 8.44 4.35
CA GLU A 87 6.66 8.48 3.95
C GLU A 87 7.61 8.48 5.17
N MET A 88 7.24 9.19 6.24
CA MET A 88 8.04 9.26 7.46
C MET A 88 8.17 7.91 8.21
N ILE A 89 7.32 6.91 7.92
CA ILE A 89 7.43 5.59 8.55
C ILE A 89 8.48 4.69 7.88
N MET A 90 8.98 5.05 6.70
CA MET A 90 9.91 4.23 5.92
C MET A 90 11.13 3.73 6.72
N PRO A 91 11.82 4.56 7.53
CA PRO A 91 12.92 4.07 8.38
C PRO A 91 12.48 3.06 9.44
N ASN A 92 11.28 3.20 10.00
CA ASN A 92 10.74 2.23 10.96
C ASN A 92 10.24 0.97 10.26
N PHE A 93 9.79 1.06 9.01
CA PHE A 93 9.43 -0.09 8.21
C PHE A 93 10.64 -1.00 7.94
N SER A 94 11.84 -0.44 7.74
CA SER A 94 13.06 -1.24 7.65
C SER A 94 13.31 -2.08 8.92
N LYS A 95 13.03 -1.54 10.11
CA LYS A 95 13.10 -2.33 11.37
C LYS A 95 12.07 -3.46 11.39
N ILE A 96 10.84 -3.22 10.94
CA ILE A 96 9.82 -4.27 10.79
C ILE A 96 10.34 -5.38 9.87
N LEU A 97 10.95 -5.02 8.74
CA LEU A 97 11.53 -6.00 7.82
C LEU A 97 12.71 -6.76 8.43
N GLN A 98 13.56 -6.13 9.23
CA GLN A 98 14.66 -6.81 9.93
C GLN A 98 14.14 -7.79 11.00
N THR A 99 13.07 -7.44 11.70
CA THR A 99 12.46 -8.30 12.72
C THR A 99 11.70 -9.48 12.11
N ILE A 100 10.89 -9.22 11.08
CA ILE A 100 10.08 -10.26 10.43
C ILE A 100 10.94 -11.12 9.49
N ASN A 101 11.95 -10.51 8.86
CA ASN A 101 12.83 -11.10 7.85
C ASN A 101 12.07 -11.87 6.74
N PRO A 102 11.13 -11.23 6.02
CA PRO A 102 10.33 -11.92 5.01
C PRO A 102 11.13 -12.23 3.74
N ASP A 103 10.73 -13.28 3.01
CA ASP A 103 11.34 -13.65 1.73
C ASP A 103 11.04 -12.68 0.57
N LEU A 104 9.92 -11.93 0.67
CA LEU A 104 9.45 -11.03 -0.38
C LEU A 104 8.59 -9.90 0.20
N VAL A 105 8.79 -8.68 -0.29
CA VAL A 105 7.90 -7.54 0.01
C VAL A 105 7.04 -7.23 -1.22
N ILE A 106 5.72 -7.35 -1.04
CA ILE A 106 4.74 -6.86 -2.02
C ILE A 106 4.19 -5.52 -1.53
N TYR A 107 4.28 -4.47 -2.34
CA TYR A 107 3.93 -3.10 -1.95
C TYR A 107 3.10 -2.38 -3.02
N ASP A 108 2.43 -1.30 -2.64
CA ASP A 108 1.52 -0.53 -3.49
C ASP A 108 2.22 0.56 -4.34
N PHE A 109 1.46 1.33 -5.11
CA PHE A 109 1.98 2.36 -6.02
C PHE A 109 2.60 3.59 -5.33
N ASN A 110 2.16 3.92 -4.11
CA ASN A 110 2.59 5.10 -3.35
C ASN A 110 3.53 4.72 -2.21
N LEU A 111 4.78 4.41 -2.53
CA LEU A 111 5.79 4.14 -1.50
C LEU A 111 7.16 4.74 -1.89
N PRO A 112 7.32 6.07 -1.79
CA PRO A 112 8.62 6.71 -1.96
C PRO A 112 9.64 6.10 -0.99
N GLY A 113 10.80 5.67 -1.49
CA GLY A 113 11.85 5.05 -0.68
C GLY A 113 11.63 3.57 -0.32
N ALA A 114 10.62 2.88 -0.88
CA ALA A 114 10.44 1.44 -0.66
C ALA A 114 11.66 0.61 -1.10
N ALA A 115 12.17 0.94 -2.29
CA ALA A 115 13.35 0.32 -2.86
C ALA A 115 14.57 0.58 -1.97
N ASP A 116 14.72 1.80 -1.45
CA ASP A 116 15.83 2.18 -0.59
C ASP A 116 15.77 1.43 0.76
N CYS A 117 14.58 1.31 1.34
CA CYS A 117 14.39 0.61 2.63
C CYS A 117 14.73 -0.87 2.54
N THR A 118 14.37 -1.52 1.42
CA THR A 118 14.52 -2.97 1.23
C THR A 118 15.90 -3.36 0.68
N SER A 119 16.55 -2.47 -0.08
CA SER A 119 17.93 -2.68 -0.55
C SER A 119 18.90 -2.84 0.61
N SER A 120 18.66 -2.14 1.73
CA SER A 120 19.48 -2.27 2.94
C SER A 120 19.41 -3.65 3.61
N VAL A 121 18.36 -4.43 3.34
CA VAL A 121 18.11 -5.74 3.95
C VAL A 121 18.19 -6.90 2.95
N ASN A 122 18.52 -6.63 1.68
CA ASN A 122 18.64 -7.64 0.60
C ASN A 122 17.37 -8.49 0.40
N ILE A 123 16.19 -7.88 0.56
CA ILE A 123 14.89 -8.55 0.36
C ILE A 123 14.31 -8.13 -1.00
N PRO A 124 13.91 -9.06 -1.88
CA PRO A 124 13.30 -8.71 -3.16
C PRO A 124 11.96 -7.98 -2.96
N ILE A 125 11.64 -7.10 -3.89
CA ILE A 125 10.40 -6.32 -3.88
C ILE A 125 9.61 -6.51 -5.15
N VAL A 126 8.29 -6.56 -5.02
CA VAL A 126 7.33 -6.62 -6.13
C VAL A 126 6.26 -5.57 -5.91
N GLN A 127 6.04 -4.74 -6.92
CA GLN A 127 4.94 -3.78 -6.90
C GLN A 127 3.64 -4.47 -7.33
N PHE A 128 2.59 -4.36 -6.51
CA PHE A 128 1.25 -4.79 -6.86
C PHE A 128 0.36 -3.57 -7.06
N LEU A 129 0.08 -3.27 -8.33
CA LEU A 129 -0.78 -2.17 -8.73
C LEU A 129 -2.22 -2.65 -8.77
N THR A 130 -3.10 -2.04 -7.97
CA THR A 130 -4.54 -2.36 -7.92
C THR A 130 -5.35 -1.69 -9.05
N PHE A 131 -4.66 -1.14 -10.04
CA PHE A 131 -5.23 -0.46 -11.21
C PHE A 131 -5.17 -1.34 -12.45
N SER A 132 -5.90 -0.95 -13.50
CA SER A 132 -5.77 -1.59 -14.80
C SER A 132 -4.45 -1.20 -15.49
N ALA A 133 -3.94 -2.08 -16.35
CA ALA A 133 -2.75 -1.80 -17.15
C ALA A 133 -2.91 -0.52 -18.00
N ALA A 134 -4.13 -0.24 -18.48
CA ALA A 134 -4.43 0.96 -19.27
C ALA A 134 -4.24 2.26 -18.46
N VAL A 135 -4.73 2.31 -17.22
CA VAL A 135 -4.58 3.49 -16.35
C VAL A 135 -3.11 3.70 -15.98
N ILE A 136 -2.39 2.64 -15.68
CA ILE A 136 -0.95 2.72 -15.38
C ILE A 136 -0.15 3.18 -16.61
N ALA A 137 -0.41 2.61 -17.78
CA ALA A 137 0.25 3.03 -19.02
C ALA A 137 -0.03 4.51 -19.34
N LEU A 138 -1.28 4.96 -19.18
CA LEU A 138 -1.64 6.38 -19.34
C LEU A 138 -0.89 7.25 -18.33
N GLY A 139 -0.88 6.88 -17.05
CA GLY A 139 -0.21 7.64 -15.99
C GLY A 139 1.30 7.78 -16.20
N ILE A 140 1.98 6.68 -16.57
CA ILE A 140 3.41 6.69 -16.92
C ILE A 140 3.66 7.60 -18.12
N HIS A 141 2.87 7.47 -19.18
CA HIS A 141 3.02 8.31 -20.37
C HIS A 141 2.81 9.79 -20.05
N MET A 142 1.80 10.14 -19.25
CA MET A 142 1.57 11.52 -18.84
C MET A 142 2.74 12.10 -18.02
N TYR A 143 3.44 11.27 -17.24
CA TYR A 143 4.60 11.68 -16.46
C TYR A 143 5.86 11.83 -17.32
N ASP A 144 6.18 10.82 -18.13
CA ASP A 144 7.41 10.78 -18.94
C ASP A 144 7.32 11.72 -20.17
N LYS A 145 6.12 11.87 -20.72
CA LYS A 145 5.85 12.55 -21.99
C LYS A 145 4.67 13.53 -21.86
N PRO A 146 4.74 14.53 -20.96
CA PRO A 146 3.60 15.39 -20.63
C PRO A 146 3.08 16.26 -21.79
N ARG A 147 3.85 16.39 -22.87
CA ARG A 147 3.49 17.17 -24.06
C ARG A 147 3.04 16.30 -25.24
N GLU A 148 3.08 14.97 -25.11
CA GLU A 148 2.66 14.04 -26.15
C GLU A 148 1.29 13.45 -25.81
N MET A 149 0.43 13.30 -26.82
CA MET A 149 -0.82 12.56 -26.64
C MET A 149 -0.54 11.09 -26.39
N PHE A 150 -1.33 10.46 -25.52
CA PHE A 150 -1.26 9.02 -25.30
C PHE A 150 -1.56 8.26 -26.62
N PRO A 151 -0.81 7.21 -26.99
CA PRO A 151 -0.96 6.52 -28.29
C PRO A 151 -2.36 5.95 -28.57
N PHE A 152 -3.20 5.78 -27.53
CA PHE A 152 -4.57 5.30 -27.66
C PHE A 152 -5.56 6.44 -27.34
N PRO A 153 -6.04 7.20 -28.34
CA PRO A 153 -6.82 8.44 -28.12
C PRO A 153 -8.19 8.22 -27.48
N LYS A 154 -8.66 6.96 -27.38
CA LYS A 154 -9.89 6.60 -26.67
C LYS A 154 -9.69 6.45 -25.15
N ILE A 155 -8.45 6.49 -24.67
CA ILE A 155 -8.09 6.45 -23.25
C ILE A 155 -7.63 7.86 -22.86
N TYR A 156 -8.46 8.60 -22.14
CA TYR A 156 -8.20 9.97 -21.70
C TYR A 156 -8.86 10.23 -20.34
N LEU A 157 -8.39 11.24 -19.62
CA LEU A 157 -9.05 11.73 -18.41
C LEU A 157 -10.19 12.68 -18.82
N SER A 158 -11.39 12.46 -18.31
CA SER A 158 -12.48 13.42 -18.45
C SER A 158 -12.23 14.63 -17.57
N GLU A 159 -12.43 15.82 -18.11
CA GLU A 159 -12.52 17.04 -17.30
C GLU A 159 -13.80 16.95 -16.43
N TYR A 160 -13.66 17.20 -15.13
CA TYR A 160 -14.74 17.29 -14.15
C TYR A 160 -14.75 18.67 -13.51
#